data_AF-A0A3R6WY26-F1
#
_entry.id   AF-A0A3R6WY26-F1
#
_cell.length_a   1.000
_cell.length_b   1.000
_cell.length_c   1.000
_cell.angle_alpha   90.00
_cell.angle_beta   90.00
_cell.angle_gamma   90.00
#
_symmetry.space_group_name_H-M   'P 1'
#
loop_
_entity.id
_entity.type
_entity.pdbx_description
1 polymer ?
#
loop_
_entity_poly.entity_id
_entity_poly.type
_entity_poly.pdbx_seq_one_letter_code
_entity_poly.pdbx_strand_id
1 'polypeptide(L)'
;VEESDTIPDYSSRMVWAKADISNALNVPPDQLEALIVHRQDLGELVHVFSHVKHHMGVEEVQVALPDGASVPVESSTMRWMTCNDMAEVKPAMMYNIVG
;
A
#
# COMPACT_ATOMS: atom_id res chain seq x y z
N VAL A 1 10.70 11.57 -23.93
CA VAL A 1 10.86 11.31 -22.49
C VAL A 1 10.28 9.93 -22.32
N GLU A 2 11.12 8.91 -22.17
CA GLU A 2 10.59 7.55 -21.94
C GLU A 2 9.99 7.55 -20.54
N GLU A 3 8.66 7.62 -20.48
CA GLU A 3 7.92 7.14 -19.31
C GLU A 3 8.32 5.68 -19.16
N SER A 4 9.16 5.40 -18.17
CA SER A 4 9.63 4.06 -17.91
C SER A 4 8.42 3.22 -17.53
N ASP A 5 7.89 2.42 -18.46
CA ASP A 5 6.80 1.43 -18.31
C ASP A 5 7.14 0.31 -17.29
N THR A 6 8.18 0.49 -16.50
CA THR A 6 8.75 -0.51 -15.60
C THR A 6 8.60 -0.06 -14.16
N ILE A 7 8.03 -0.96 -13.36
CA ILE A 7 7.99 -0.80 -11.92
C ILE A 7 9.43 -0.75 -11.40
N PRO A 8 9.76 0.18 -10.50
CA PRO A 8 11.03 0.14 -9.79
C PRO A 8 11.26 -1.22 -9.15
N ASP A 9 12.52 -1.62 -9.05
CA ASP A 9 12.87 -2.86 -8.39
C ASP A 9 12.32 -2.90 -6.96
N TYR A 10 12.13 -4.11 -6.45
CA TYR A 10 11.52 -4.32 -5.14
C TYR A 10 12.29 -3.59 -4.02
N SER A 11 13.62 -3.55 -4.06
CA SER A 11 14.42 -2.90 -3.01
C SER A 11 14.19 -1.38 -2.97
N SER A 12 14.00 -0.75 -4.13
CA SER A 12 13.62 0.66 -4.24
C SER A 12 12.21 0.91 -3.69
N ARG A 13 11.23 0.05 -4.03
CA ARG A 13 9.85 0.14 -3.49
C ARG A 13 9.83 0.00 -1.97
N MET A 14 10.68 -0.86 -1.42
CA MET A 14 10.75 -1.07 0.02
C MET A 14 11.06 0.21 0.80
N VAL A 15 11.91 1.08 0.26
CA VAL A 15 12.29 2.35 0.91
C VAL A 15 11.08 3.29 1.04
N TRP A 16 10.29 3.41 -0.02
CA TRP A 16 9.11 4.28 -0.01
C TRP A 16 8.02 3.74 0.91
N ALA A 17 7.73 2.45 0.82
CA ALA A 17 6.69 1.82 1.64
C ALA A 17 7.02 1.87 3.14
N LYS A 18 8.30 1.83 3.54
CA LYS A 18 8.69 1.99 4.95
C LYS A 18 8.19 3.29 5.55
N ALA A 19 8.27 4.41 4.81
CA ALA A 19 7.81 5.70 5.30
C ALA A 19 6.29 5.70 5.52
N ASP A 20 5.54 5.17 4.57
CA ASP A 20 4.08 5.13 4.63
C ASP A 20 3.58 4.18 5.73
N ILE A 21 4.18 3.00 5.85
CA ILE A 21 3.86 2.03 6.91
C ILE A 21 4.21 2.59 8.29
N SER A 22 5.36 3.25 8.43
CA SER A 22 5.77 3.91 9.68
C SER A 22 4.77 4.97 10.10
N ASN A 23 4.35 5.82 9.16
CA ASN A 23 3.32 6.83 9.40
C ASN A 23 1.98 6.21 9.76
N ALA A 24 1.56 5.18 9.02
CA ALA A 24 0.30 4.48 9.25
C ALA A 24 0.25 3.79 10.61
N LEU A 25 1.37 3.22 11.05
CA LEU A 25 1.52 2.55 12.35
C LEU A 25 1.88 3.50 13.50
N ASN A 26 2.17 4.77 13.21
CA ASN A 26 2.71 5.75 14.15
C ASN A 26 3.94 5.21 14.92
N VAL A 27 4.82 4.52 14.19
CA VAL A 27 6.08 3.94 14.72
C VAL A 27 7.26 4.61 14.01
N PRO A 28 8.34 4.94 14.72
CA PRO A 28 9.56 5.45 14.09
C PRO A 28 10.13 4.48 13.04
N PRO A 29 10.62 4.96 11.86
CA PRO A 29 11.11 4.08 10.80
C PRO A 29 12.25 3.13 11.20
N ASP A 30 13.07 3.54 12.17
CA ASP A 30 14.15 2.75 12.77
C ASP A 30 13.63 1.59 13.62
N GLN A 31 12.40 1.70 14.14
CA GLN A 31 11.76 0.66 14.94
C GLN A 31 10.88 -0.27 14.09
N LEU A 32 10.37 0.21 12.96
CA LEU A 32 9.47 -0.56 12.09
C LEU A 32 10.07 -1.92 11.68
N GLU A 33 11.35 -1.94 11.26
CA GLU A 33 12.00 -3.18 10.82
C GLU A 33 12.03 -4.27 11.87
N ALA A 34 12.14 -3.90 13.15
CA ALA A 34 12.13 -4.87 14.25
C ALA A 34 10.73 -5.46 14.50
N LEU A 35 9.67 -4.81 14.01
CA LEU A 35 8.28 -5.24 14.17
C LEU A 35 7.76 -6.03 12.97
N ILE A 36 8.41 -5.94 11.81
CA ILE A 36 8.04 -6.71 10.62
C ILE A 36 8.34 -8.18 10.86
N VAL A 37 7.30 -9.01 10.90
CA VAL A 37 7.43 -10.48 11.06
C VAL A 37 7.43 -11.21 9.73
N HIS A 38 6.79 -10.63 8.72
CA HIS A 38 6.74 -11.17 7.38
C HIS A 38 6.64 -10.04 6.36
N ARG A 39 7.35 -10.18 5.25
CA ARG A 39 7.26 -9.26 4.12
C ARG A 39 7.55 -10.01 2.82
N GLN A 40 6.67 -9.86 1.85
CA GLN A 40 6.74 -10.60 0.59
C GLN A 40 6.36 -9.71 -0.59
N ASP A 41 7.16 -9.75 -1.64
CA ASP A 41 6.76 -9.19 -2.94
C ASP A 41 5.72 -10.10 -3.58
N LEU A 42 4.54 -9.57 -3.86
CA LEU A 42 3.44 -10.28 -4.52
C LEU A 42 3.46 -10.03 -6.04
N GLY A 43 4.37 -9.18 -6.51
CA GLY A 43 4.59 -8.91 -7.93
C GLY A 43 3.94 -7.60 -8.38
N GLU A 44 3.23 -7.66 -9.50
CA GLU A 44 2.80 -6.49 -10.26
C GLU A 44 1.30 -6.51 -10.55
N LEU A 45 0.67 -5.34 -10.39
CA LEU A 45 -0.67 -5.04 -10.82
C LEU A 45 -0.61 -3.96 -11.90
N VAL A 46 -1.10 -4.27 -13.11
CA VAL A 46 -1.22 -3.30 -14.20
C VAL A 46 -2.67 -2.88 -14.36
N HIS A 47 -2.91 -1.58 -14.25
CA HIS A 47 -4.22 -0.99 -14.53
C HIS A 47 -4.17 -0.20 -15.84
N VAL A 48 -4.97 -0.59 -16.82
CA VAL A 48 -5.03 0.07 -18.14
C VAL A 48 -6.26 0.96 -18.23
N PHE A 49 -6.04 2.27 -18.41
CA PHE A 49 -7.08 3.27 -18.62
C PHE A 49 -6.91 3.95 -19.97
N SER A 50 -7.81 3.65 -20.91
CA SER A 50 -7.82 4.24 -22.27
C SER A 50 -6.48 4.01 -22.98
N HIS A 51 -5.54 4.96 -22.90
CA HIS A 51 -4.23 4.91 -23.54
C HIS A 51 -3.05 4.91 -22.53
N VAL A 52 -3.35 4.90 -21.22
CA VAL A 52 -2.33 4.95 -20.15
C VAL A 52 -2.33 3.62 -19.38
N LYS A 53 -1.13 3.11 -19.09
CA LYS A 53 -0.94 1.96 -18.21
C LYS A 53 -0.33 2.43 -16.90
N HIS A 54 -0.98 2.12 -15.79
CA HIS A 54 -0.44 2.32 -14.46
C HIS A 54 0.12 1.00 -13.96
N HIS A 55 1.43 0.93 -13.83
CA HIS A 55 2.14 -0.21 -13.29
C HIS A 55 2.34 -0.02 -11.77
N MET A 56 1.81 -0.93 -10.97
CA MET A 56 1.87 -0.86 -9.50
C MET A 56 2.50 -2.12 -8.94
N GLY A 57 3.50 -1.97 -8.08
CA GLY A 57 4.06 -3.10 -7.34
C GLY A 57 3.17 -3.44 -6.15
N VAL A 58 2.93 -4.72 -5.90
CA VAL A 58 2.13 -5.19 -4.75
C VAL A 58 3.04 -5.95 -3.80
N GLU A 59 2.97 -5.61 -2.52
CA GLU A 59 3.65 -6.33 -1.45
C GLU A 59 2.72 -6.58 -0.28
N GLU A 60 2.99 -7.67 0.43
CA GLU A 60 2.38 -7.99 1.72
C GLU A 60 3.37 -7.69 2.83
N VAL A 61 2.91 -6.98 3.87
CA VAL A 61 3.71 -6.68 5.06
C VAL A 61 2.89 -7.01 6.30
N GLN A 62 3.40 -7.94 7.11
CA GLN A 62 2.84 -8.28 8.41
C GLN A 62 3.70 -7.68 9.52
N VAL A 63 3.05 -6.95 10.41
CA VAL A 63 3.71 -6.30 11.56
C VAL A 63 3.10 -6.82 12.85
N ALA A 64 3.95 -7.20 13.80
CA ALA A 64 3.54 -7.54 15.15
C ALA A 64 3.72 -6.32 16.05
N LEU A 65 2.62 -5.67 16.41
CA LEU A 65 2.65 -4.55 17.34
C LEU A 65 2.93 -5.05 18.78
N PRO A 66 3.69 -4.29 19.59
CA PRO A 66 3.91 -4.64 20.99
C PRO A 66 2.61 -4.72 21.79
N ASP A 67 2.60 -5.53 22.85
CA ASP A 67 1.46 -5.62 23.76
C ASP A 67 1.09 -4.23 24.33
N GLY A 68 -0.19 -3.86 24.18
CA GLY A 68 -0.71 -2.57 24.63
C GLY A 68 -0.52 -1.40 23.65
N ALA A 69 0.08 -1.62 22.48
CA ALA A 69 0.07 -0.64 21.41
C ALA A 69 -1.36 -0.39 20.91
N SER A 70 -1.76 0.88 20.85
CA SER A 70 -3.03 1.27 20.25
C SER A 70 -2.89 1.27 18.73
N VAL A 71 -3.88 0.69 18.04
CA VAL A 71 -4.03 0.88 16.60
C VAL A 71 -4.14 2.38 16.30
N PRO A 72 -3.34 2.93 15.38
CA PRO A 72 -3.35 4.36 15.09
C PRO A 72 -4.70 4.87 14.64
N VAL A 73 -4.96 6.14 14.94
CA VAL A 73 -6.23 6.79 14.62
C VAL A 73 -6.40 6.89 13.11
N GLU A 74 -7.57 6.50 12.62
CA GLU A 74 -7.96 6.65 11.22
C GLU A 74 -7.95 8.12 10.80
N SER A 75 -7.74 8.38 9.51
CA SER A 75 -7.73 9.72 8.93
C SER A 75 -8.65 9.78 7.71
N SER A 76 -8.76 10.95 7.09
CA SER A 76 -9.48 11.09 5.82
C SER A 76 -8.89 10.27 4.68
N THR A 77 -7.64 9.81 4.79
CA THR A 77 -6.92 9.06 3.76
C THR A 77 -6.50 7.65 4.20
N MET A 78 -6.78 7.26 5.45
CA MET A 78 -6.37 5.98 6.01
C MET A 78 -7.46 5.43 6.92
N ARG A 79 -7.84 4.16 6.74
CA ARG A 79 -8.76 3.44 7.61
C ARG A 79 -8.31 2.00 7.79
N TRP A 80 -8.56 1.44 8.97
CA TRP A 80 -8.28 0.05 9.27
C TRP A 80 -9.45 -0.81 8.83
N MET A 81 -9.16 -1.93 8.19
CA MET A 81 -10.18 -2.77 7.57
C MET A 81 -9.85 -4.23 7.72
N THR A 82 -10.87 -5.04 7.99
CA THR A 82 -10.79 -6.48 7.79
C THR A 82 -10.89 -6.82 6.29
N CYS A 83 -10.52 -8.04 5.93
CA CYS A 83 -10.70 -8.53 4.55
C CYS A 83 -12.16 -8.48 4.10
N ASN A 84 -13.11 -8.68 5.02
CA ASN A 84 -14.55 -8.57 4.72
C ASN A 84 -14.95 -7.12 4.43
N ASP A 85 -14.48 -6.18 5.26
CA ASP A 85 -14.73 -4.75 5.02
C ASP A 85 -14.18 -4.33 3.64
N MET A 86 -13.03 -4.90 3.22
CA MET A 86 -12.43 -4.63 1.92
C MET A 86 -13.24 -5.16 0.75
N ALA A 87 -13.85 -6.33 0.89
CA ALA A 87 -14.74 -6.88 -0.14
C ALA A 87 -16.02 -6.04 -0.32
N GLU A 88 -16.46 -5.35 0.74
CA GLU A 88 -17.66 -4.52 0.73
C GLU A 88 -17.41 -3.08 0.26
N VAL A 89 -16.16 -2.61 0.26
CA VAL A 89 -15.80 -1.32 -0.34
C VAL A 89 -16.05 -1.41 -1.84
N LYS A 90 -17.22 -0.90 -2.25
CA LYS A 90 -17.50 -0.63 -3.65
C LYS A 90 -16.44 0.36 -4.14
N PRO A 91 -15.69 0.06 -5.22
CA PRO A 91 -14.77 1.03 -5.79
C PRO A 91 -15.57 2.31 -6.06
N ALA A 92 -15.08 3.43 -5.52
CA ALA A 92 -15.71 4.73 -5.70
C ALA A 92 -15.84 5.00 -7.21
N MET A 93 -17.06 4.84 -7.72
CA MET A 93 -17.61 5.37 -8.97
C MET A 93 -16.54 5.74 -10.03
N MET A 94 -16.14 4.76 -10.82
CA MET A 94 -15.50 5.00 -12.12
C MET A 94 -16.58 5.61 -13.03
N TYR A 95 -16.71 6.94 -13.03
CA TYR A 95 -17.61 7.61 -13.96
C TYR A 95 -17.10 7.38 -15.38
N ASN A 96 -17.81 6.55 -16.15
CA ASN A 96 -17.70 6.53 -17.60
C ASN A 96 -18.25 7.87 -18.12
N ILE A 97 -17.38 8.87 -18.26
CA ILE A 97 -17.66 10.00 -19.15
C ILE A 97 -17.41 9.48 -20.56
N VAL A 98 -18.47 8.95 -21.17
CA VAL A 98 -18.55 8.80 -22.62
C VAL A 98 -18.95 10.17 -23.15
N GLY A 99 -17.99 10.87 -23.76
CA GLY A 99 -18.20 12.06 -24.57
C GLY A 99 -18.05 11.73 -26.05
#